data_AF-A0A0N5BUJ3-F1
#
_entry.id   AF-A0A0N5BUJ3-F1
#
_cell.length_a   1.000
_cell.length_b   1.000
_cell.length_c   1.000
_cell.angle_alpha   90.00
_cell.angle_beta   90.00
_cell.angle_gamma   90.00
#
_symmetry.space_group_name_H-M   'P 1'
#
loop_
_entity.id
_entity.type
_entity.pdbx_description
1 polymer ?
#
loop_
_entity_poly.entity_id
_entity_poly.type
_entity_poly.pdbx_seq_one_letter_code
_entity_poly.pdbx_strand_id
1 'polypeptide(L)'
;MNIENNRNSPDSTSENDVKCESTVDDVPVNGEKNVEQKEEKDLDRVIVTLMNTPGVPSLKTKNRAVDKSMTFGELTRKVHKILKLEKDQTLFLYVNNAFSPTLDTTLENVINCFAPGENKLTVHYSINHAFG
;
A
#
# COMPACT_ATOMS: atom_id res chain seq x y z
N MET A 1 42.38 24.74 -45.42
CA MET A 1 41.27 23.81 -45.72
C MET A 1 40.55 23.57 -44.41
N ASN A 2 39.45 24.28 -44.20
CA ASN A 2 38.58 24.13 -43.04
C ASN A 2 37.25 23.63 -43.58
N ILE A 3 36.63 22.66 -42.91
CA ILE A 3 35.18 22.59 -42.62
C ILE A 3 34.97 21.37 -41.74
N GLU A 4 34.66 21.66 -40.48
CA GLU A 4 34.00 20.78 -39.54
C GLU A 4 32.52 21.20 -39.58
N ASN A 5 31.59 20.29 -39.91
CA ASN A 5 30.18 20.45 -39.58
C ASN A 5 29.32 19.20 -39.85
N ASN A 6 28.20 19.18 -39.12
CA ASN A 6 27.00 18.32 -39.21
C ASN A 6 27.05 17.07 -38.31
N ARG A 7 26.57 17.05 -37.06
CA ARG A 7 25.25 17.43 -36.47
C ARG A 7 24.04 16.88 -37.22
N ASN A 8 23.39 15.87 -36.66
CA ASN A 8 21.94 15.77 -36.67
C ASN A 8 21.47 14.89 -35.50
N SER A 9 20.68 15.43 -34.59
CA SER A 9 19.37 14.89 -34.20
C SER A 9 18.60 15.89 -33.32
N PRO A 10 17.27 15.89 -33.38
CA PRO A 10 16.47 17.10 -33.34
C PRO A 10 15.82 17.42 -31.97
N ASP A 11 15.51 18.71 -31.82
CA ASP A 11 14.67 19.34 -30.81
C ASP A 11 13.21 18.90 -30.91
N SER A 12 12.55 18.72 -29.77
CA SER A 12 11.15 19.12 -29.60
C SER A 12 10.89 19.47 -28.13
N THR A 13 10.96 20.76 -27.90
CA THR A 13 10.48 21.54 -26.77
C THR A 13 9.05 21.18 -26.34
N SER A 14 8.80 21.07 -25.03
CA SER A 14 7.67 21.78 -24.39
C SER A 14 7.88 21.88 -22.89
N GLU A 15 8.11 23.11 -22.44
CA GLU A 15 7.85 23.59 -21.10
C GLU A 15 6.42 23.22 -20.67
N ASN A 16 6.25 22.84 -19.40
CA ASN A 16 5.03 23.12 -18.64
C ASN A 16 5.43 23.27 -17.17
N ASP A 17 5.47 24.54 -16.76
CA ASP A 17 5.36 24.98 -15.38
C ASP A 17 4.01 24.52 -14.83
N VAL A 18 4.03 23.66 -13.80
CA VAL A 18 2.92 23.55 -12.85
C VAL A 18 3.51 23.58 -11.46
N LYS A 19 3.74 24.81 -10.98
CA LYS A 19 3.60 25.12 -9.58
C LYS A 19 2.16 24.82 -9.16
N CYS A 20 1.97 23.81 -8.32
CA CYS A 20 0.78 23.66 -7.49
C CYS A 20 1.24 23.36 -6.07
N GLU A 21 1.55 24.45 -5.37
CA GLU A 21 1.39 24.54 -3.93
C GLU A 21 -0.05 24.19 -3.59
N SER A 22 -0.24 23.24 -2.68
CA SER A 22 -1.51 23.06 -2.00
C SER A 22 -1.21 22.74 -0.55
N THR A 23 -1.08 23.81 0.22
CA THR A 23 -1.43 23.84 1.63
C THR A 23 -2.94 23.64 1.75
N VAL A 24 -3.37 22.51 2.32
CA VAL A 24 -4.62 22.39 3.09
C VAL A 24 -4.36 21.36 4.19
N ASP A 25 -4.08 21.81 5.41
CA ASP A 25 -5.04 22.08 6.49
C ASP A 25 -5.21 20.86 7.44
N ASP A 26 -4.82 21.14 8.67
CA ASP A 26 -4.97 20.47 9.96
C ASP A 26 -6.26 19.63 10.18
N VAL A 27 -6.06 18.37 10.64
CA VAL A 27 -6.67 17.76 11.88
C VAL A 27 -8.21 17.52 11.88
N PRO A 28 -8.84 16.66 12.74
CA PRO A 28 -8.38 15.58 13.62
C PRO A 28 -9.02 14.19 13.37
N VAL A 29 -8.32 13.20 13.92
CA VAL A 29 -8.81 12.03 14.67
C VAL A 29 -10.27 12.06 15.16
N ASN A 30 -11.04 11.04 14.78
CA ASN A 30 -11.81 10.15 15.66
C ASN A 30 -12.76 9.34 14.75
N GLY A 31 -12.93 8.04 14.91
CA GLY A 31 -12.67 7.21 16.06
C GLY A 31 -13.71 6.11 15.93
N GLU A 32 -13.33 4.99 15.33
CA GLU A 32 -14.27 3.89 15.12
C GLU A 32 -13.66 2.61 15.68
N LYS A 33 -14.18 2.29 16.87
CA LYS A 33 -13.94 1.12 17.70
C LYS A 33 -14.51 -0.12 17.02
N ASN A 34 -13.69 -1.09 16.62
CA ASN A 34 -14.10 -2.49 16.35
C ASN A 34 -12.85 -3.29 15.92
N VAL A 35 -12.43 -4.42 16.49
CA VAL A 35 -13.01 -5.39 17.42
C VAL A 35 -11.82 -5.93 18.20
N GLU A 36 -12.00 -6.05 19.51
CA GLU A 36 -11.21 -6.87 20.42
C GLU A 36 -11.22 -8.32 19.92
N GLN A 37 -10.23 -8.67 19.09
CA GLN A 37 -9.91 -10.06 18.83
C GLN A 37 -8.93 -10.48 19.92
N LYS A 38 -9.49 -11.20 20.90
CA LYS A 38 -8.83 -12.01 21.93
C LYS A 38 -7.35 -12.27 21.59
N GLU A 39 -6.46 -11.53 22.25
CA GLU A 39 -5.02 -11.79 22.29
C GLU A 39 -4.78 -13.12 22.99
N GLU A 40 -5.00 -14.23 22.30
CA GLU A 40 -4.28 -15.46 22.59
C GLU A 40 -2.99 -15.42 21.78
N LYS A 41 -1.87 -15.58 22.50
CA LYS A 41 -0.48 -15.49 22.08
C LYS A 41 -0.12 -16.62 21.09
N ASP A 42 -0.77 -16.67 19.94
CA ASP A 42 -0.29 -17.47 18.83
C ASP A 42 0.91 -16.74 18.23
N LEU A 43 2.11 -17.12 18.66
CA LEU A 43 3.39 -16.63 18.12
C LEU A 43 3.53 -16.90 16.60
N ASP A 44 2.66 -17.75 16.04
CA ASP A 44 2.58 -18.08 14.62
C ASP A 44 1.66 -17.14 13.80
N ARG A 45 0.98 -16.20 14.46
CA ARG A 45 0.07 -15.26 13.80
C ARG A 45 0.58 -13.83 13.84
N VAL A 46 0.28 -13.11 12.76
CA VAL A 46 0.46 -11.66 12.64
C VAL A 46 -0.90 -11.00 12.60
N ILE A 47 -1.04 -9.92 13.35
CA ILE A 47 -2.18 -9.01 13.28
C ILE A 47 -1.92 -8.01 12.15
N VAL A 48 -2.67 -8.14 11.05
CA VAL A 48 -2.63 -7.19 9.94
C VAL A 48 -3.74 -6.16 10.08
N THR A 49 -3.36 -4.90 10.17
CA THR A 49 -4.27 -3.75 10.22
C THR A 49 -4.48 -3.20 8.81
N LEU A 50 -5.64 -3.50 8.23
CA LEU A 50 -6.06 -3.05 6.91
C LEU A 50 -6.67 -1.66 6.98
N MET A 51 -5.97 -0.67 6.43
CA MET A 51 -6.40 0.72 6.35
C MET A 51 -6.84 1.06 4.92
N ASN A 52 -7.97 1.73 4.76
CA ASN A 52 -8.38 2.24 3.46
C ASN A 52 -7.60 3.51 3.10
N THR A 53 -7.25 3.63 1.83
CA THR A 53 -6.87 4.90 1.21
C THR A 53 -8.12 5.78 1.03
N PRO A 54 -8.01 7.12 1.07
CA PRO A 54 -9.11 8.02 0.72
C PRO A 54 -9.73 7.66 -0.63
N GLY A 55 -11.07 7.61 -0.68
CA GLY A 55 -11.82 7.23 -1.89
C GLY A 55 -12.06 5.72 -2.05
N VAL A 56 -11.56 4.88 -1.15
CA VAL A 56 -11.81 3.43 -1.15
C VAL A 56 -12.77 3.04 -0.01
N PRO A 57 -13.73 2.11 -0.24
CA PRO A 57 -14.65 1.65 0.80
C PRO A 57 -13.91 1.13 2.05
N SER A 58 -14.33 1.57 3.24
CA SER A 58 -13.73 1.12 4.49
C SER A 58 -14.22 -0.27 4.89
N LEU A 59 -13.30 -1.06 5.46
CA LEU A 59 -13.60 -2.37 6.03
C LEU A 59 -14.21 -2.21 7.43
N LYS A 60 -15.28 -2.98 7.70
CA LYS A 60 -15.88 -3.08 9.05
C LYS A 60 -14.90 -3.62 10.10
N THR A 61 -13.94 -4.44 9.69
CA THR A 61 -12.92 -5.04 10.57
C THR A 61 -11.54 -4.78 9.98
N LYS A 62 -10.83 -3.81 10.56
CA LYS A 62 -9.49 -3.40 10.11
C LYS A 62 -8.42 -4.39 10.56
N ASN A 63 -8.50 -4.88 11.80
CA ASN A 63 -7.54 -5.84 12.34
C ASN A 63 -7.90 -7.27 11.94
N ARG A 64 -6.97 -7.98 11.31
CA ARG A 64 -7.12 -9.38 10.91
C ARG A 64 -5.93 -10.19 11.40
N ALA A 65 -6.18 -11.18 12.26
CA ALA A 65 -5.19 -12.20 12.56
C ALA A 65 -5.05 -13.14 11.37
N VAL A 66 -3.82 -13.28 10.89
CA VAL A 66 -3.45 -14.14 9.76
C VAL A 66 -2.13 -14.84 10.06
N ASP A 67 -1.91 -16.01 9.47
CA ASP A 67 -0.72 -16.81 9.72
C ASP A 67 0.51 -16.17 9.05
N LYS A 68 1.69 -16.21 9.70
CA LYS A 68 2.89 -15.52 9.18
C LYS A 68 3.36 -16.08 7.84
N SER A 69 3.11 -17.36 7.62
CA SER A 69 3.42 -18.08 6.37
C SER A 69 2.57 -17.62 5.18
N MET A 70 1.49 -16.88 5.39
CA MET A 70 0.63 -16.39 4.31
C MET A 70 1.36 -15.33 3.48
N THR A 71 1.18 -15.36 2.16
CA THR A 71 1.78 -14.38 1.23
C THR A 71 0.90 -13.15 1.02
N PHE A 72 1.51 -12.06 0.56
CA PHE A 72 0.76 -10.86 0.17
C PHE A 72 -0.17 -11.11 -1.02
N GLY A 73 0.14 -12.07 -1.89
CA GLY A 73 -0.75 -12.51 -2.97
C GLY A 73 -2.06 -13.10 -2.43
N GLU A 74 -1.98 -13.95 -1.42
CA GLU A 74 -3.17 -14.48 -0.76
C GLU A 74 -3.92 -13.40 0.02
N LEU A 75 -3.20 -12.51 0.72
CA LEU A 75 -3.80 -11.37 1.42
C LEU A 75 -4.59 -10.49 0.44
N THR A 76 -3.99 -10.13 -0.70
CA THR A 76 -4.62 -9.30 -1.74
C THR A 76 -5.90 -9.94 -2.24
N ARG A 77 -5.88 -11.24 -2.55
CA ARG A 77 -7.09 -11.98 -2.97
C ARG A 77 -8.17 -12.02 -1.90
N LYS A 78 -7.79 -12.20 -0.62
CA LYS A 78 -8.74 -12.16 0.51
C LYS A 78 -9.38 -10.78 0.63
N VAL A 79 -8.59 -9.71 0.62
CA VAL A 79 -9.09 -8.33 0.73
C VAL A 79 -9.99 -7.98 -0.46
N HIS A 80 -9.58 -8.35 -1.68
CA HIS A 80 -10.38 -8.16 -2.90
C HIS A 80 -11.77 -8.80 -2.79
N LYS A 81 -11.84 -10.04 -2.28
CA LYS A 81 -13.12 -10.73 -2.00
C LYS A 81 -13.93 -10.07 -0.89
N ILE A 82 -13.29 -9.61 0.18
CA ILE A 82 -13.98 -8.97 1.32
C ILE A 82 -14.60 -7.63 0.88
N LEU A 83 -13.88 -6.88 0.04
CA LEU A 83 -14.35 -5.61 -0.55
C LEU A 83 -15.34 -5.80 -1.70
N LYS A 84 -15.58 -7.05 -2.15
CA LYS A 84 -16.43 -7.39 -3.30
C LYS A 84 -16.05 -6.59 -4.55
N LEU A 85 -14.75 -6.44 -4.79
CA LEU A 85 -14.25 -5.75 -5.97
C LEU A 85 -14.50 -6.57 -7.24
N GLU A 86 -14.65 -5.88 -8.35
CA GLU A 86 -14.80 -6.51 -9.66
C GLU A 86 -13.48 -7.12 -10.15
N LYS A 87 -13.54 -8.07 -11.09
CA LYS A 87 -12.34 -8.77 -11.60
C LYS A 87 -11.37 -7.85 -12.34
N ASP A 88 -11.88 -6.80 -12.97
CA ASP A 88 -11.07 -5.78 -13.65
C ASP A 88 -10.40 -4.81 -12.69
N GLN A 89 -10.87 -4.73 -11.44
CA GLN A 89 -10.31 -3.82 -10.45
C GLN A 89 -9.07 -4.43 -9.82
N THR A 90 -7.94 -3.77 -10.02
CA THR A 90 -6.66 -4.13 -9.40
C THR A 90 -6.58 -3.53 -8.00
N LEU A 91 -6.18 -4.34 -7.02
CA LEU A 91 -6.02 -3.90 -5.64
C LEU A 91 -4.53 -3.87 -5.29
N PHE A 92 -4.06 -2.73 -4.80
CA PHE A 92 -2.70 -2.51 -4.34
C PHE A 92 -2.66 -2.53 -2.82
N LEU A 93 -1.67 -3.23 -2.27
CA LEU A 93 -1.37 -3.23 -0.85
C LEU A 93 -0.04 -2.53 -0.61
N TYR A 94 -0.03 -1.64 0.38
CA TYR A 94 1.13 -0.86 0.79
C TYR A 94 1.43 -1.13 2.26
N VAL A 95 2.66 -1.56 2.56
CA VAL A 95 3.12 -1.73 3.93
C VAL A 95 3.58 -0.39 4.46
N ASN A 96 3.12 -0.01 5.65
CA ASN A 96 3.45 1.27 6.30
C ASN A 96 3.24 2.50 5.40
N ASN A 97 2.29 2.44 4.46
CA ASN A 97 2.03 3.49 3.47
C ASN A 97 3.25 3.93 2.63
N ALA A 98 4.26 3.07 2.47
CA ALA A 98 5.52 3.47 1.84
C ALA A 98 5.84 2.67 0.57
N PHE A 99 5.61 1.35 0.60
CA PHE A 99 5.99 0.48 -0.52
C PHE A 99 5.00 -0.67 -0.68
N SER A 100 4.94 -1.23 -1.90
CA SER A 100 4.14 -2.42 -2.19
C SER A 100 5.06 -3.66 -2.25
N PRO A 101 4.93 -4.63 -1.33
CA PRO A 101 5.71 -5.86 -1.37
C PRO A 101 5.30 -6.74 -2.56
N THR A 102 6.20 -7.60 -3.01
CA THR A 102 5.90 -8.61 -4.03
C THR A 102 4.84 -9.60 -3.53
N LEU A 103 3.97 -10.08 -4.42
CA LEU A 103 2.89 -11.00 -4.06
C LEU A 103 3.40 -12.34 -3.49
N ASP A 104 4.61 -12.75 -3.82
CA ASP A 104 5.28 -13.95 -3.30
C ASP A 104 5.91 -13.73 -1.91
N THR A 105 6.01 -12.49 -1.44
CA THR A 105 6.56 -12.20 -0.12
C THR A 105 5.59 -12.66 0.98
N THR A 106 6.12 -13.35 1.99
CA THR A 106 5.37 -13.77 3.18
C THR A 106 5.23 -12.63 4.19
N LEU A 107 4.16 -12.67 4.99
CA LEU A 107 3.97 -11.71 6.08
C LEU A 107 5.08 -11.80 7.12
N GLU A 108 5.61 -12.99 7.36
CA GLU A 108 6.78 -13.24 8.22
C GLU A 108 7.99 -12.41 7.79
N ASN A 109 8.34 -12.47 6.49
CA ASN A 109 9.51 -11.76 5.99
C ASN A 109 9.34 -10.24 6.15
N VAL A 110 8.15 -9.72 5.81
CA VAL A 110 7.86 -8.29 5.96
C VAL A 110 7.89 -7.88 7.43
N ILE A 111 7.22 -8.59 8.32
CA ILE A 111 7.19 -8.17 9.72
C ILE A 111 8.58 -8.23 10.38
N ASN A 112 9.39 -9.22 10.03
CA ASN A 112 10.76 -9.32 10.52
C ASN A 112 11.63 -8.14 10.06
N CYS A 113 11.37 -7.60 8.86
CA CYS A 113 12.08 -6.42 8.34
C CYS A 113 11.55 -5.09 8.91
N PHE A 114 10.24 -4.94 9.09
CA PHE A 114 9.61 -3.64 9.38
C PHE A 114 9.19 -3.45 10.84
N ALA A 115 8.99 -4.54 11.59
CA ALA A 115 8.59 -4.50 12.99
C ALA A 115 9.19 -5.69 13.77
N PRO A 116 10.54 -5.78 13.86
CA PRO A 116 11.21 -6.87 14.56
C PRO A 116 10.81 -6.89 16.04
N GLY A 117 10.35 -8.04 16.52
CA GLY A 117 9.85 -8.21 17.89
C GLY A 117 8.37 -7.84 18.08
N GLU A 118 7.70 -7.35 17.05
CA GLU A 118 6.24 -7.14 17.04
C GLU A 118 5.54 -8.17 16.16
N ASN A 119 4.24 -8.38 16.44
CA ASN A 119 3.37 -9.23 15.62
C ASN A 119 2.23 -8.42 14.98
N LYS A 120 2.44 -7.12 14.78
CA LYS A 120 1.47 -6.24 14.13
C LYS A 120 2.06 -5.65 12.84
N LEU A 121 1.23 -5.52 11.81
CA LEU A 121 1.63 -4.93 10.54
C LEU A 121 0.51 -4.04 9.99
N THR A 122 0.82 -2.81 9.65
CA THR A 122 -0.15 -1.88 9.04
C THR A 122 -0.05 -1.96 7.52
N VAL A 123 -1.16 -2.28 6.88
CA VAL A 123 -1.27 -2.42 5.43
C VAL A 123 -2.37 -1.51 4.91
N HIS A 124 -2.00 -0.62 4.00
CA HIS A 124 -2.93 0.30 3.34
C HIS A 124 -3.35 -0.32 2.01
N TYR A 125 -4.64 -0.32 1.72
CA TYR A 125 -5.16 -0.83 0.45
C TYR A 125 -5.73 0.29 -0.41
N SER A 126 -5.41 0.24 -1.71
CA SER A 126 -5.84 1.23 -2.70
C SER A 126 -6.25 0.56 -4.01
N ILE A 127 -7.25 1.10 -4.70
CA ILE A 127 -7.64 0.69 -6.06
C ILE A 127 -6.78 1.42 -7.10
N ASN A 128 -6.38 2.66 -6.80
CA ASN A 128 -5.47 3.44 -7.63
C ASN A 128 -4.02 3.21 -7.18
N HIS A 129 -3.09 3.20 -8.13
CA HIS A 129 -1.67 3.29 -7.79
C HIS A 129 -1.42 4.60 -7.02
N ALA A 130 -0.96 4.48 -5.77
CA ALA A 130 -0.75 5.62 -4.88
C ALA A 130 0.65 6.24 -5.03
N PHE A 131 1.64 5.48 -5.50
CA PHE A 131 3.02 5.91 -5.68
C PHE A 131 3.53 5.40 -7.03
N GLY A 132 4.05 6.33 -7.84
CA GLY A 132 4.64 6.12 -9.17
C GLY A 132 5.71 7.16 -9.40
#